data_AF-A0A238KU62-F1
#
_entry.id   AF-A0A238KU62-F1
#
_cell.length_a   1.000
_cell.length_b   1.000
_cell.length_c   1.000
_cell.angle_alpha   90.00
_cell.angle_beta   90.00
_cell.angle_gamma   90.00
#
_symmetry.space_group_name_H-M   'P 1'
#
loop_
_entity.id
_entity.type
_entity.pdbx_description
1 polymer ?
#
loop_
_entity_poly.entity_id
_entity_poly.type
_entity_poly.pdbx_seq_one_letter_code
_entity_poly.pdbx_strand_id
1 'polypeptide(L)'
;MSSPSVWLGSARQPVRLLMIGFGAVAALLVVGLGLASAFLGSEITMHQMLRPEGSVIVYFTLAAVFGSVFFTSVYLSDTVGSIESEPSGFFDIISLVCSRISMIMLPLIVVVMFYEVISRYVFSSGTLWANEMSLWLAGFLFLLAGLYAMQQRSHIRIYIIYDMMPRWMQKTSDCISVFLIWVFAFCLFWGGYSESKAKLLRMETFGTAWDPPIPATIKPMIIFMIILVAIQALSNLIADWHKAPEHHSPADEIDETEIENIRRTLEDK
;
A
#
# COMPACT_ATOMS: atom_id res chain seq x y z
N MET A 1 -10.50 -25.18 0.93
CA MET A 1 -9.15 -25.63 1.37
C MET A 1 -8.52 -24.49 2.14
N SER A 2 -8.13 -24.68 3.39
CA SER A 2 -7.44 -23.63 4.16
C SER A 2 -6.03 -23.50 3.62
N SER A 3 -5.76 -22.43 2.86
CA SER A 3 -4.39 -22.15 2.40
C SER A 3 -3.44 -22.14 3.60
N PRO A 4 -2.27 -22.81 3.49
CA PRO A 4 -1.29 -22.85 4.57
C PRO A 4 -0.92 -21.42 4.97
N SER A 5 -0.81 -21.16 6.28
CA SER A 5 -0.41 -19.84 6.78
C SER A 5 1.03 -19.57 6.36
N VAL A 6 1.26 -18.42 5.74
CA VAL A 6 2.57 -18.01 5.25
C VAL A 6 3.51 -17.64 6.39
N TRP A 7 3.01 -16.89 7.39
CA TRP A 7 3.86 -16.41 8.49
C TRP A 7 3.15 -16.26 9.83
N LEU A 8 1.82 -16.11 9.87
CA LEU A 8 1.11 -15.90 11.13
C LEU A 8 1.05 -17.17 12.00
N GLY A 9 1.04 -18.35 11.39
CA GLY A 9 0.96 -19.63 12.12
C GLY A 9 -0.16 -19.65 13.16
N SER A 10 0.20 -19.81 14.44
CA SER A 10 -0.75 -19.81 15.57
C SER A 10 -1.40 -18.44 15.84
N ALA A 11 -0.79 -17.35 15.41
CA ALA A 11 -1.32 -16.00 15.55
C ALA A 11 -2.43 -15.67 14.53
N ARG A 12 -2.70 -16.54 13.55
CA ARG A 12 -3.71 -16.29 12.52
C ARG A 12 -5.12 -16.13 13.09
N GLN A 13 -5.48 -16.98 14.07
CA GLN A 13 -6.79 -16.94 14.71
C GLN A 13 -7.02 -15.67 15.55
N PRO A 14 -6.10 -15.25 16.45
CA PRO A 14 -6.27 -14.00 17.18
C PRO A 14 -6.26 -12.79 16.25
N VAL A 15 -5.42 -12.75 15.21
CA VAL A 15 -5.42 -11.66 14.22
C VAL A 15 -6.77 -11.59 13.47
N ARG A 16 -7.34 -12.74 13.10
CA ARG A 16 -8.69 -12.79 12.49
C ARG A 16 -9.77 -12.22 13.41
N LEU A 17 -9.71 -12.54 14.69
CA LEU A 17 -10.66 -12.01 15.69
C LEU A 17 -10.52 -10.49 15.83
N LEU A 18 -9.29 -9.98 15.87
CA LEU A 18 -9.02 -8.54 15.90
C LEU A 18 -9.52 -7.86 14.62
N MET A 19 -9.26 -8.43 13.45
CA MET A 19 -9.77 -7.93 12.17
C MET A 19 -11.30 -7.80 12.19
N ILE A 20 -12.01 -8.85 12.59
CA ILE A 20 -13.48 -8.85 12.66
C ILE A 20 -13.97 -7.85 13.71
N GLY A 21 -13.35 -7.83 14.89
CA GLY A 21 -13.71 -6.92 15.99
C GLY A 21 -13.55 -5.45 15.62
N PHE A 22 -12.36 -5.06 15.16
CA PHE A 22 -12.10 -3.70 14.70
C PHE A 22 -12.95 -3.33 13.48
N GLY A 23 -13.15 -4.25 12.54
CA GLY A 23 -14.01 -4.03 11.37
C GLY A 23 -15.47 -3.77 11.75
N ALA A 24 -16.03 -4.57 12.67
CA ALA A 24 -17.40 -4.37 13.17
C ALA A 24 -17.53 -3.04 13.93
N VAL A 25 -16.58 -2.71 14.81
CA VAL A 25 -16.60 -1.44 15.55
C VAL A 25 -16.46 -0.25 14.61
N ALA A 26 -15.54 -0.30 13.63
CA ALA A 26 -15.36 0.77 12.65
C ALA A 26 -16.65 0.97 11.82
N ALA A 27 -17.27 -0.11 11.33
CA ALA A 27 -18.51 -0.03 10.58
C ALA A 27 -19.65 0.56 11.41
N LEU A 28 -19.83 0.11 12.65
CA LEU A 28 -20.85 0.64 13.56
C LEU A 28 -20.65 2.14 13.86
N LEU A 29 -19.41 2.57 14.09
CA LEU A 29 -19.10 3.97 14.37
C LEU A 29 -19.30 4.86 13.13
N VAL A 30 -18.80 4.43 11.96
CA VAL A 30 -18.94 5.19 10.71
C VAL A 30 -20.41 5.29 10.29
N VAL A 31 -21.16 4.19 10.31
CA VAL A 31 -22.59 4.18 10.01
C VAL A 31 -23.37 4.97 11.05
N GLY A 32 -23.04 4.82 12.32
CA GLY A 32 -23.67 5.57 13.41
C GLY A 32 -23.49 7.08 13.26
N LEU A 33 -22.27 7.54 12.93
CA LEU A 33 -22.01 8.95 12.65
C LEU A 33 -22.75 9.44 11.40
N GLY A 34 -22.79 8.64 10.34
CA GLY A 34 -23.54 8.97 9.12
C GLY A 34 -25.04 9.09 9.35
N LEU A 35 -25.63 8.16 10.11
CA LEU A 35 -27.04 8.21 10.50
C LEU A 35 -27.33 9.37 11.45
N ALA A 36 -26.44 9.65 12.41
CA ALA A 36 -26.59 10.81 13.28
C ALA A 36 -26.56 12.12 12.47
N SER A 37 -25.69 12.22 11.47
CA SER A 37 -25.65 13.39 10.59
C SER A 37 -26.95 13.52 9.79
N ALA A 38 -27.47 12.42 9.25
CA ALA A 38 -28.68 12.41 8.43
C ALA A 38 -29.99 12.64 9.22
N PHE A 39 -30.12 12.08 10.42
CA PHE A 39 -31.38 12.06 11.18
C PHE A 39 -31.39 12.99 12.40
N LEU A 40 -30.25 13.17 13.05
CA LEU A 40 -30.10 13.99 14.25
C LEU A 40 -29.51 15.38 13.94
N GLY A 41 -29.16 15.64 12.67
CA GLY A 41 -28.58 16.91 12.22
C GLY A 41 -27.21 17.18 12.84
N SER A 42 -26.46 16.15 13.25
CA SER A 42 -25.14 16.37 13.81
C SER A 42 -24.17 16.90 12.74
N GLU A 43 -23.59 18.08 12.99
CA GLU A 43 -22.66 18.77 12.09
C GLU A 43 -21.24 18.18 12.09
N ILE A 44 -21.10 16.84 12.20
CA ILE A 44 -19.78 16.21 12.08
C ILE A 44 -19.40 16.18 10.60
N THR A 45 -18.80 17.29 10.18
CA THR A 45 -18.30 17.46 8.81
C THR A 45 -16.97 16.74 8.62
N MET A 46 -16.61 16.45 7.37
CA MET A 46 -15.33 15.82 7.03
C MET A 46 -14.10 16.64 7.52
N HIS A 47 -14.27 17.95 7.72
CA HIS A 47 -13.24 18.79 8.32
C HIS A 47 -13.00 18.44 9.81
N GLN A 48 -14.06 18.15 10.57
CA GLN A 48 -13.94 17.70 11.96
C GLN A 48 -13.37 16.29 12.08
N MET A 49 -13.52 15.44 11.05
CA MET A 49 -12.81 14.15 11.02
C MET A 49 -11.29 14.33 10.91
N LEU A 50 -10.83 15.40 10.25
CA LEU A 50 -9.41 15.70 10.12
C LEU A 50 -8.83 16.34 11.39
N ARG A 51 -9.59 17.26 11.99
CA ARG A 51 -9.25 17.96 13.24
C ARG A 51 -10.35 17.71 14.26
N PRO A 52 -10.30 16.60 14.99
CA PRO A 52 -11.27 16.34 16.06
C PRO A 52 -11.11 17.39 17.17
N GLU A 53 -11.98 18.40 17.18
CA GLU A 53 -12.01 19.52 18.15
C GLU A 53 -12.48 19.06 19.54
N GLY A 54 -11.83 18.04 20.10
CA GLY A 54 -12.22 17.42 21.38
C GLY A 54 -13.33 16.37 21.27
N SER A 55 -13.81 16.06 20.06
CA SER A 55 -14.81 15.02 19.83
C SER A 55 -14.21 13.63 20.04
N VAL A 56 -14.35 13.12 21.26
CA VAL A 56 -13.86 11.77 21.67
C VAL A 56 -14.36 10.67 20.71
N ILE A 57 -15.60 10.77 20.24
CA ILE A 57 -16.18 9.80 19.30
C ILE A 57 -15.44 9.74 17.95
N VAL A 58 -14.93 10.87 17.47
CA VAL A 58 -14.18 10.94 16.21
C VAL A 58 -12.82 10.27 16.38
N TYR A 59 -12.12 10.51 17.50
CA TYR A 59 -10.88 9.80 17.81
C TYR A 59 -11.07 8.29 17.87
N PHE A 60 -12.14 7.81 18.54
CA PHE A 60 -12.46 6.39 18.56
C PHE A 60 -12.77 5.83 17.18
N THR A 61 -13.48 6.60 16.35
CA THR A 61 -13.81 6.19 14.98
C THR A 61 -12.54 6.06 14.13
N LEU A 62 -11.66 7.07 14.16
CA LEU A 62 -10.39 7.03 13.43
C LEU A 62 -9.50 5.88 13.90
N ALA A 63 -9.40 5.65 15.21
CA ALA A 63 -8.66 4.53 15.77
C ALA A 63 -9.25 3.17 15.36
N ALA A 64 -10.57 3.05 15.34
CA ALA A 64 -11.26 1.83 14.89
C ALA A 64 -11.04 1.58 13.40
N VAL A 65 -11.15 2.61 12.56
CA VAL A 65 -10.89 2.52 11.11
C VAL A 65 -9.43 2.14 10.85
N PHE A 66 -8.48 2.80 11.53
CA PHE A 66 -7.05 2.46 11.41
C PHE A 66 -6.80 1.00 11.83
N GLY A 67 -7.32 0.58 12.98
CA GLY A 67 -7.20 -0.79 13.45
C GLY A 67 -7.83 -1.79 12.47
N SER A 68 -8.99 -1.47 11.90
CA SER A 68 -9.66 -2.31 10.91
C SER A 68 -8.79 -2.50 9.67
N VAL A 69 -8.27 -1.41 9.08
CA VAL A 69 -7.39 -1.49 7.91
C VAL A 69 -6.10 -2.25 8.23
N PHE A 70 -5.48 -1.96 9.37
CA PHE A 70 -4.23 -2.60 9.79
C PHE A 70 -4.40 -4.11 9.99
N PHE A 71 -5.35 -4.55 10.83
CA PHE A 71 -5.57 -5.98 11.09
C PHE A 71 -6.09 -6.73 9.87
N THR A 72 -6.89 -6.09 9.02
CA THR A 72 -7.29 -6.68 7.73
C THR A 72 -6.06 -6.89 6.84
N SER A 73 -5.17 -5.91 6.76
CA SER A 73 -3.95 -6.02 5.94
C SER A 73 -3.00 -7.09 6.46
N VAL A 74 -2.83 -7.19 7.79
CA VAL A 74 -2.03 -8.23 8.43
C VAL A 74 -2.64 -9.62 8.23
N TYR A 75 -3.98 -9.76 8.32
CA TYR A 75 -4.65 -11.03 8.09
C TYR A 75 -4.54 -11.49 6.63
N LEU A 76 -4.75 -10.57 5.68
CA LEU A 76 -4.68 -10.87 4.25
C LEU A 76 -3.23 -11.05 3.74
N SER A 77 -2.21 -10.61 4.49
CA SER A 77 -0.81 -10.85 4.12
C SER A 77 -0.35 -12.28 4.43
N ASP A 78 -1.12 -13.04 5.22
CA ASP A 78 -0.85 -14.46 5.51
C ASP A 78 -1.26 -15.39 4.35
N THR A 79 -1.67 -14.82 3.22
CA THR A 79 -1.97 -15.55 1.99
C THR A 79 -1.16 -14.97 0.84
N VAL A 80 -0.48 -15.84 0.09
CA VAL A 80 0.24 -15.52 -1.15
C VAL A 80 -0.73 -15.71 -2.33
N GLY A 81 -0.86 -14.68 -3.17
CA GLY A 81 -1.65 -14.73 -4.41
C GLY A 81 -0.96 -15.57 -5.49
N SER A 82 -1.69 -16.00 -6.53
CA SER A 82 -1.14 -16.81 -7.62
C SER A 82 0.02 -16.12 -8.35
N ILE A 83 -0.04 -14.80 -8.48
CA ILE A 83 0.95 -13.96 -9.14
C ILE A 83 2.07 -13.46 -8.21
N GLU A 84 2.04 -13.82 -6.92
CA GLU A 84 2.97 -13.29 -5.93
C GLU A 84 4.14 -14.24 -5.70
N SER A 85 5.36 -13.69 -5.69
CA SER A 85 6.53 -14.46 -5.28
C SER A 85 6.46 -14.83 -3.80
N GLU A 86 6.87 -16.05 -3.45
CA GLU A 86 6.96 -16.48 -2.05
C GLU A 86 7.92 -15.58 -1.25
N PRO A 87 7.53 -15.17 -0.03
CA PRO A 87 8.37 -14.32 0.81
C PRO A 87 9.58 -15.09 1.32
N SER A 88 10.76 -14.54 1.08
CA SER A 88 12.05 -15.14 1.42
C SER A 88 12.59 -14.69 2.79
N GLY A 89 12.10 -13.55 3.30
CA GLY A 89 12.60 -12.95 4.54
C GLY A 89 11.61 -12.01 5.22
N PHE A 90 12.02 -11.47 6.36
CA PHE A 90 11.20 -10.59 7.20
C PHE A 90 10.75 -9.31 6.48
N PHE A 91 11.62 -8.71 5.67
CA PHE A 91 11.28 -7.49 4.91
C PHE A 91 10.21 -7.76 3.84
N ASP A 92 10.19 -8.96 3.27
CA ASP A 92 9.14 -9.35 2.32
C ASP A 92 7.77 -9.40 3.00
N ILE A 93 7.71 -9.85 4.27
CA ILE A 93 6.47 -9.84 5.06
C ILE A 93 5.98 -8.41 5.29
N ILE A 94 6.88 -7.47 5.60
CA ILE A 94 6.52 -6.05 5.75
C ILE A 94 5.95 -5.52 4.42
N SER A 95 6.64 -5.80 3.31
CA SER A 95 6.20 -5.39 1.98
C SER A 95 4.86 -6.00 1.59
N LEU A 96 4.57 -7.24 1.98
CA LEU A 96 3.26 -7.88 1.80
C LEU A 96 2.17 -7.19 2.64
N VAL A 97 2.43 -6.84 3.90
CA VAL A 97 1.45 -6.08 4.71
C VAL A 97 1.17 -4.72 4.06
N CYS A 98 2.21 -4.00 3.62
CA CYS A 98 2.08 -2.74 2.88
C CYS A 98 1.27 -2.90 1.60
N SER A 99 1.44 -4.00 0.86
CA SER A 99 0.68 -4.26 -0.37
C SER A 99 -0.80 -4.47 -0.10
N ARG A 100 -1.16 -5.17 0.99
CA ARG A 100 -2.56 -5.34 1.40
C ARG A 100 -3.21 -4.02 1.82
N ILE A 101 -2.46 -3.12 2.44
CA ILE A 101 -2.94 -1.75 2.69
C ILE A 101 -3.26 -1.05 1.36
N SER A 102 -2.33 -1.07 0.38
CA SER A 102 -2.58 -0.51 -0.95
C SER A 102 -3.79 -1.11 -1.64
N MET A 103 -3.95 -2.43 -1.54
CA MET A 103 -5.08 -3.17 -2.12
C MET A 103 -6.42 -2.69 -1.56
N ILE A 104 -6.49 -2.34 -0.27
CA ILE A 104 -7.69 -1.78 0.37
C ILE A 104 -7.89 -0.29 0.00
N MET A 105 -6.80 0.48 -0.14
CA MET A 105 -6.87 1.91 -0.49
C MET A 105 -7.41 2.14 -1.91
N LEU A 106 -7.11 1.26 -2.86
CA LEU A 106 -7.55 1.41 -4.25
C LEU A 106 -9.08 1.50 -4.40
N PRO A 107 -9.89 0.51 -3.92
CA PRO A 107 -11.35 0.62 -4.00
C PRO A 107 -11.89 1.77 -3.14
N LEU A 108 -11.22 2.14 -2.04
CA LEU A 108 -11.62 3.29 -1.24
C LEU A 108 -11.55 4.60 -2.05
N ILE A 109 -10.48 4.81 -2.82
CA ILE A 109 -10.35 5.95 -3.73
C ILE A 109 -11.47 5.94 -4.78
N VAL A 110 -11.76 4.78 -5.36
CA VAL A 110 -12.84 4.64 -6.34
C VAL A 110 -14.19 5.02 -5.73
N VAL A 111 -14.50 4.55 -4.52
CA VAL A 111 -15.75 4.89 -3.82
C VAL A 111 -15.84 6.38 -3.52
N VAL A 112 -14.76 7.01 -3.04
CA VAL A 112 -14.72 8.46 -2.75
C VAL A 112 -14.94 9.28 -4.03
N MET A 113 -14.26 8.94 -5.12
CA MET A 113 -14.42 9.64 -6.40
C MET A 113 -15.79 9.40 -7.03
N PHE A 114 -16.31 8.18 -6.93
CA PHE A 114 -17.66 7.86 -7.41
C PHE A 114 -18.73 8.65 -6.66
N TYR A 115 -18.59 8.76 -5.32
CA TYR A 115 -19.44 9.60 -4.49
C TYR A 115 -19.37 11.07 -4.93
N GLU A 116 -18.18 11.62 -5.19
CA GLU A 116 -18.05 13.00 -5.66
C GLU A 116 -18.75 13.24 -7.00
N VAL A 117 -18.60 12.32 -7.95
CA VAL A 117 -19.26 12.40 -9.26
C VAL A 117 -20.78 12.40 -9.09
N ILE A 118 -21.33 11.51 -8.27
CA ILE A 118 -22.77 11.48 -7.99
C ILE A 118 -23.22 12.78 -7.30
N SER A 119 -22.53 13.19 -6.24
CA SER A 119 -22.85 14.38 -5.44
C SER A 119 -22.90 15.63 -6.32
N ARG A 120 -21.90 15.79 -7.20
CA ARG A 120 -21.77 16.95 -8.07
C ARG A 120 -22.77 16.96 -9.22
N TYR A 121 -22.95 15.83 -9.91
CA TYR A 121 -23.74 15.81 -11.15
C TYR A 121 -25.22 15.46 -10.94
N VAL A 122 -25.54 14.66 -9.92
CA VAL A 122 -26.93 14.28 -9.61
C VAL A 122 -27.56 15.26 -8.63
N PHE A 123 -26.84 15.59 -7.55
CA PHE A 123 -27.37 16.41 -6.47
C PHE A 123 -26.99 17.90 -6.58
N SER A 124 -26.20 18.29 -7.60
CA SER A 124 -25.67 19.66 -7.75
C SER A 124 -24.94 20.16 -6.50
N SER A 125 -24.38 19.24 -5.70
CA SER A 125 -23.73 19.53 -4.42
C SER A 125 -22.33 18.93 -4.45
N GLY A 126 -21.36 19.67 -5.00
CA GLY A 126 -19.96 19.22 -5.04
C GLY A 126 -19.34 19.20 -3.64
N THR A 127 -18.50 18.22 -3.34
CA THR A 127 -17.81 18.17 -2.05
C THR A 127 -16.46 18.87 -2.09
N LEU A 128 -16.09 19.49 -0.97
CA LEU A 128 -14.80 20.18 -0.83
C LEU A 128 -13.64 19.23 -0.56
N TRP A 129 -13.93 18.01 -0.07
CA TRP A 129 -12.93 17.09 0.47
C TRP A 129 -12.57 15.91 -0.45
N ALA A 130 -13.50 15.45 -1.29
CA ALA A 130 -13.33 14.15 -1.98
C ALA A 130 -12.15 14.12 -2.95
N ASN A 131 -11.91 15.22 -3.70
CA ASN A 131 -10.78 15.32 -4.62
C ASN A 131 -9.45 15.24 -3.88
N GLU A 132 -9.28 16.08 -2.86
CA GLU A 132 -8.05 16.16 -2.08
C GLU A 132 -7.82 14.90 -1.23
N MET A 133 -8.87 14.28 -0.70
CA MET A 133 -8.78 12.98 -0.01
C MET A 133 -8.30 11.90 -0.98
N SER A 134 -8.82 11.88 -2.21
CA SER A 134 -8.41 10.92 -3.22
C SER A 134 -6.95 11.12 -3.64
N LEU A 135 -6.52 12.37 -3.82
CA LEU A 135 -5.11 12.71 -4.07
C LEU A 135 -4.21 12.23 -2.92
N TRP A 136 -4.65 12.45 -1.69
CA TRP A 136 -3.89 12.08 -0.50
C TRP A 136 -3.74 10.56 -0.36
N LEU A 137 -4.85 9.82 -0.52
CA LEU A 137 -4.85 8.35 -0.53
C LEU A 137 -4.03 7.79 -1.69
N ALA A 138 -4.13 8.38 -2.88
CA ALA A 138 -3.34 7.96 -4.04
C ALA A 138 -1.83 8.16 -3.81
N GLY A 139 -1.43 9.24 -3.12
CA GLY A 139 -0.04 9.47 -2.73
C GLY A 139 0.50 8.34 -1.84
N PHE A 140 -0.24 7.92 -0.82
CA PHE A 140 0.14 6.77 0.01
C PHE A 140 0.15 5.46 -0.76
N LEU A 141 -0.89 5.22 -1.58
CA LEU A 141 -1.00 4.03 -2.41
C LEU A 141 0.22 3.88 -3.32
N PHE A 142 0.65 4.96 -3.98
CA PHE A 142 1.81 4.94 -4.87
C PHE A 142 3.10 4.56 -4.12
N LEU A 143 3.32 5.13 -2.93
CA LEU A 143 4.51 4.84 -2.13
C LEU A 143 4.54 3.38 -1.65
N LEU A 144 3.41 2.88 -1.13
CA LEU A 144 3.27 1.50 -0.65
C LEU A 144 3.36 0.50 -1.81
N ALA A 145 2.74 0.80 -2.96
CA ALA A 145 2.83 -0.02 -4.16
C ALA A 145 4.26 -0.07 -4.72
N GLY A 146 5.03 1.02 -4.62
CA GLY A 146 6.44 1.03 -5.02
C GLY A 146 7.29 0.05 -4.20
N LEU A 147 7.07 -0.02 -2.88
CA LEU A 147 7.75 -1.01 -2.03
C LEU A 147 7.37 -2.46 -2.41
N TYR A 148 6.08 -2.70 -2.65
CA TYR A 148 5.61 -4.01 -3.10
C TYR A 148 6.18 -4.41 -4.47
N ALA A 149 6.22 -3.49 -5.43
CA ALA A 149 6.82 -3.73 -6.75
C ALA A 149 8.32 -4.08 -6.65
N MET A 150 9.04 -3.44 -5.72
CA MET A 150 10.43 -3.80 -5.43
C MET A 150 10.51 -5.23 -4.88
N GLN A 151 9.67 -5.61 -3.92
CA GLN A 151 9.64 -6.98 -3.37
C GLN A 151 9.30 -8.02 -4.44
N GLN A 152 8.32 -7.74 -5.30
CA GLN A 152 7.90 -8.61 -6.41
C GLN A 152 8.83 -8.58 -7.61
N ARG A 153 9.97 -7.87 -7.54
CA ARG A 153 10.95 -7.85 -8.64
C ARG A 153 10.35 -7.31 -9.96
N SER A 154 9.27 -6.54 -9.92
CA SER A 154 8.48 -6.15 -11.09
C SER A 154 9.00 -4.91 -11.83
N HIS A 155 10.14 -4.35 -11.42
CA HIS A 155 10.78 -3.26 -12.16
C HIS A 155 11.26 -3.76 -13.53
N ILE A 156 11.01 -2.96 -14.56
CA ILE A 156 11.44 -3.24 -15.94
C ILE A 156 12.96 -3.46 -15.96
N ARG A 157 13.37 -4.64 -16.43
CA ARG A 157 14.77 -5.07 -16.55
C ARG A 157 15.07 -5.54 -17.96
N ILE A 158 16.28 -5.27 -18.43
CA ILE A 158 16.75 -5.74 -19.74
C ILE A 158 17.43 -7.09 -19.54
N TYR A 159 16.65 -8.17 -19.67
CA TYR A 159 17.13 -9.54 -19.46
C TYR A 159 18.11 -10.00 -20.54
N ILE A 160 17.95 -9.57 -21.80
CA ILE A 160 18.80 -10.01 -22.92
C ILE A 160 20.28 -9.78 -22.63
N ILE A 161 20.66 -8.57 -22.21
CA ILE A 161 22.05 -8.24 -21.94
C ILE A 161 22.51 -8.94 -20.66
N TYR A 162 21.65 -9.02 -19.63
CA TYR A 162 21.94 -9.65 -18.35
C TYR A 162 22.20 -11.16 -18.49
N ASP A 163 21.41 -11.86 -19.28
CA ASP A 163 21.51 -13.32 -19.49
C ASP A 163 22.74 -13.71 -20.32
N MET A 164 23.23 -12.80 -21.17
CA MET A 164 24.50 -12.98 -21.90
C MET A 164 25.74 -12.82 -21.00
N MET A 165 25.59 -12.27 -19.78
CA MET A 165 26.71 -12.03 -18.87
C MET A 165 27.17 -13.30 -18.15
N PRO A 166 28.49 -13.49 -17.91
CA PRO A 166 28.96 -14.51 -16.99
C PRO A 166 28.47 -14.21 -15.56
N ARG A 167 28.31 -15.25 -14.72
CA ARG A 167 27.75 -15.15 -13.35
C ARG A 167 28.36 -14.07 -12.48
N TRP A 168 29.67 -13.88 -12.56
CA TRP A 168 30.36 -12.87 -11.76
C TRP A 168 29.91 -11.45 -12.16
N MET A 169 29.67 -11.20 -13.45
CA MET A 169 29.26 -9.90 -13.98
C MET A 169 27.79 -9.61 -13.68
N GLN A 170 26.93 -10.63 -13.68
CA GLN A 170 25.55 -10.52 -13.17
C GLN A 170 25.54 -10.07 -11.72
N LYS A 171 26.27 -10.78 -10.84
CA LYS A 171 26.37 -10.43 -9.42
C LYS A 171 26.95 -9.03 -9.21
N THR A 172 27.97 -8.65 -9.97
CA THR A 172 28.52 -7.29 -9.92
C THR A 172 27.48 -6.25 -10.35
N SER A 173 26.71 -6.51 -11.41
CA SER A 173 25.62 -5.64 -11.85
C SER A 173 24.57 -5.47 -10.76
N ASP A 174 24.12 -6.56 -10.12
CA ASP A 174 23.12 -6.52 -9.06
C ASP A 174 23.64 -5.74 -7.83
N CYS A 175 24.91 -5.94 -7.45
CA CYS A 175 25.56 -5.15 -6.41
C CYS A 175 25.61 -3.66 -6.74
N ILE A 176 25.94 -3.30 -8.00
CA ILE A 176 25.98 -1.91 -8.45
C ILE A 176 24.57 -1.31 -8.43
N SER A 177 23.55 -2.03 -8.92
CA SER A 177 22.16 -1.57 -8.89
C SER A 177 21.68 -1.29 -7.47
N VAL A 178 21.93 -2.21 -6.53
CA VAL A 178 21.59 -1.99 -5.11
C VAL A 178 22.39 -0.83 -4.53
N PHE A 179 23.69 -0.74 -4.81
CA PHE A 179 24.51 0.39 -4.36
C PHE A 179 23.96 1.74 -4.85
N LEU A 180 23.58 1.84 -6.13
CA LEU A 180 22.98 3.05 -6.69
C LEU A 180 21.63 3.40 -6.04
N ILE A 181 20.79 2.39 -5.74
CA ILE A 181 19.55 2.58 -5.00
C ILE A 181 19.84 3.14 -3.60
N TRP A 182 20.84 2.62 -2.90
CA TRP A 182 21.23 3.11 -1.57
C TRP A 182 21.81 4.53 -1.61
N VAL A 183 22.62 4.86 -2.61
CA VAL A 183 23.13 6.22 -2.83
C VAL A 183 21.95 7.18 -3.10
N PHE A 184 21.03 6.79 -3.98
CA PHE A 184 19.85 7.58 -4.27
C PHE A 184 18.97 7.79 -3.02
N ALA A 185 18.73 6.74 -2.25
CA ALA A 185 18.00 6.80 -0.99
C ALA A 185 18.67 7.73 0.02
N PHE A 186 20.00 7.66 0.14
CA PHE A 186 20.79 8.56 0.98
C PHE A 186 20.66 10.03 0.52
N CYS A 187 20.81 10.31 -0.78
CA CYS A 187 20.67 11.65 -1.32
C CYS A 187 19.26 12.23 -1.09
N LEU A 188 18.21 11.42 -1.31
CA LEU A 188 16.83 11.83 -1.04
C LEU A 188 16.57 12.06 0.44
N PHE A 189 17.09 11.18 1.31
CA PHE A 189 16.99 11.37 2.75
C PHE A 189 17.67 12.67 3.16
N TRP A 190 18.92 12.86 2.76
CA TRP A 190 19.71 14.04 3.12
C TRP A 190 19.06 15.35 2.61
N GLY A 191 18.66 15.37 1.34
CA GLY A 191 18.05 16.55 0.72
C GLY A 191 16.63 16.84 1.21
N GLY A 192 15.86 15.81 1.56
CA GLY A 192 14.47 15.94 1.99
C GLY A 192 14.26 16.09 3.49
N TYR A 193 15.21 15.64 4.33
CA TYR A 193 14.98 15.48 5.76
C TYR A 193 14.62 16.79 6.48
N SER A 194 15.33 17.88 6.21
CA SER A 194 15.08 19.18 6.84
C SER A 194 13.70 19.71 6.51
N GLU A 195 13.32 19.67 5.22
CA GLU A 195 12.00 20.04 4.71
C GLU A 195 10.90 19.18 5.34
N SER A 196 11.00 17.85 5.24
CA SER A 196 9.99 16.92 5.74
C SER A 196 9.78 17.07 7.25
N LYS A 197 10.86 17.23 8.01
CA LYS A 197 10.79 17.50 9.46
C LYS A 197 10.06 18.82 9.73
N ALA A 198 10.39 19.88 9.02
CA ALA A 198 9.74 21.18 9.20
C ALA A 198 8.25 21.13 8.89
N LYS A 199 7.85 20.45 7.81
CA LYS A 199 6.44 20.27 7.42
C LYS A 199 5.66 19.47 8.46
N LEU A 200 6.24 18.38 8.94
CA LEU A 200 5.62 17.52 9.95
C LEU A 200 5.42 18.27 11.27
N LEU A 201 6.43 18.99 11.75
CA LEU A 201 6.36 19.74 13.01
C LEU A 201 5.36 20.90 12.96
N ARG A 202 5.21 21.53 11.79
CA ARG A 202 4.23 22.61 11.60
C ARG A 202 2.82 22.10 11.30
N MET A 203 2.66 20.80 11.06
CA MET A 203 1.44 20.22 10.47
C MET A 203 0.99 21.05 9.25
N GLU A 204 1.93 21.32 8.34
CA GLU A 204 1.70 22.12 7.14
C GLU A 204 0.56 21.53 6.30
N THR A 205 -0.37 22.40 5.94
CA THR A 205 -1.61 22.07 5.24
C THR A 205 -1.52 22.41 3.76
N PHE A 206 -2.49 21.93 2.99
CA PHE A 206 -2.46 22.02 1.53
C PHE A 206 -2.80 23.41 0.97
N GLY A 207 -3.45 24.28 1.75
CA GLY A 207 -3.79 25.66 1.37
C GLY A 207 -5.07 25.78 0.53
N THR A 208 -5.96 24.80 0.65
CA THR A 208 -7.23 24.68 -0.07
C THR A 208 -8.44 24.80 0.87
N ALA A 209 -9.67 24.69 0.35
CA ALA A 209 -10.88 24.85 1.18
C ALA A 209 -11.05 23.76 2.24
N TRP A 210 -10.63 22.53 1.98
CA TRP A 210 -10.64 21.43 2.98
C TRP A 210 -9.36 21.38 3.82
N ASP A 211 -8.25 21.90 3.27
CA ASP A 211 -6.97 22.13 3.95
C ASP A 211 -6.35 20.92 4.69
N PRO A 212 -6.27 19.73 4.07
CA PRO A 212 -5.66 18.56 4.69
C PRO A 212 -4.15 18.72 4.87
N PRO A 213 -3.55 18.05 5.88
CA PRO A 213 -2.10 18.04 6.14
C PRO A 213 -1.38 17.09 5.17
N ILE A 214 -1.63 17.23 3.87
CA ILE A 214 -0.99 16.43 2.81
C ILE A 214 0.54 16.63 2.84
N PRO A 215 1.08 17.87 2.83
CA PRO A 215 2.53 18.06 2.86
C PRO A 215 3.18 17.51 4.13
N ALA A 216 2.52 17.67 5.29
CA ALA A 216 3.02 17.21 6.57
C ALA A 216 3.10 15.69 6.70
N THR A 217 2.27 14.94 5.95
CA THR A 217 2.19 13.48 6.08
C THR A 217 2.86 12.75 4.93
N ILE A 218 2.69 13.22 3.68
CA ILE A 218 3.28 12.59 2.49
C ILE A 218 4.80 12.82 2.44
N LYS A 219 5.31 14.02 2.74
CA LYS A 219 6.77 14.26 2.64
C LYS A 219 7.60 13.39 3.59
N PRO A 220 7.26 13.25 4.89
CA PRO A 220 7.93 12.29 5.76
C PRO A 220 7.75 10.84 5.28
N MET A 221 6.57 10.48 4.77
CA MET A 221 6.30 9.15 4.25
C MET A 221 7.20 8.82 3.05
N ILE A 222 7.46 9.76 2.14
CA ILE A 222 8.40 9.56 1.01
C ILE A 222 9.79 9.17 1.54
N ILE A 223 10.29 9.89 2.55
CA ILE A 223 11.61 9.63 3.14
C ILE A 223 11.65 8.29 3.87
N PHE A 224 10.58 7.96 4.58
CA PHE A 224 10.47 6.66 5.25
C PHE A 224 10.43 5.51 4.24
N MET A 225 9.63 5.65 3.18
CA MET A 225 9.42 4.61 2.18
C MET A 225 10.65 4.40 1.29
N ILE A 226 11.42 5.44 0.95
CA ILE A 226 12.66 5.25 0.17
C ILE A 226 13.71 4.44 0.95
N ILE A 227 13.77 4.60 2.28
CA ILE A 227 14.62 3.76 3.13
C ILE A 227 14.14 2.31 3.08
N LEU A 228 12.83 2.07 3.22
CA LEU A 228 12.27 0.72 3.12
C LEU A 228 12.53 0.08 1.76
N VAL A 229 12.42 0.84 0.66
CA VAL A 229 12.75 0.36 -0.69
C VAL A 229 14.23 -0.01 -0.81
N ALA A 230 15.14 0.79 -0.25
CA ALA A 230 16.58 0.46 -0.25
C ALA A 230 16.89 -0.80 0.57
N ILE A 231 16.23 -0.96 1.72
CA ILE A 231 16.33 -2.16 2.55
C ILE A 231 15.76 -3.37 1.80
N GLN A 232 14.61 -3.23 1.14
CA GLN A 232 14.00 -4.29 0.34
C GLN A 232 14.90 -4.70 -0.84
N ALA A 233 15.53 -3.74 -1.51
CA ALA A 233 16.48 -4.02 -2.59
C ALA A 233 17.69 -4.82 -2.09
N LEU A 234 18.20 -4.50 -0.90
CA LEU A 234 19.26 -5.28 -0.26
C LEU A 234 18.79 -6.68 0.16
N SER A 235 17.57 -6.79 0.71
CA SER A 235 16.94 -8.06 1.07
C SER A 235 16.83 -8.98 -0.15
N ASN A 236 16.37 -8.46 -1.29
CA ASN A 236 16.27 -9.20 -2.53
C ASN A 236 17.65 -9.68 -3.02
N LEU A 237 18.68 -8.82 -2.99
CA LEU A 237 20.04 -9.21 -3.37
C LEU A 237 20.60 -10.34 -2.51
N ILE A 238 20.34 -10.31 -1.20
CA ILE A 238 20.78 -11.36 -0.28
C ILE A 238 20.03 -12.66 -0.55
N ALA A 239 18.71 -12.58 -0.73
CA ALA A 239 17.86 -13.73 -1.02
C ALA A 239 18.21 -14.42 -2.36
N ASP A 240 18.60 -13.63 -3.36
CA ASP A 240 18.93 -14.13 -4.69
C ASP A 240 20.40 -14.55 -4.85
N TRP A 241 21.26 -14.27 -3.87
CA TRP A 241 22.71 -14.44 -4.00
C TRP A 241 23.17 -15.86 -4.37
N HIS A 242 22.45 -16.86 -3.86
CA HIS A 242 22.73 -18.28 -4.10
C HIS A 242 21.79 -18.93 -5.10
N LYS A 243 20.84 -18.18 -5.67
CA LYS A 243 19.90 -18.74 -6.63
C LYS A 243 20.64 -19.17 -7.89
N ALA A 244 20.20 -20.33 -8.39
CA ALA A 244 20.58 -20.75 -9.71
C ALA A 244 20.03 -19.74 -10.72
N PRO A 245 20.61 -19.69 -11.90
CA PRO A 245 20.38 -18.58 -12.78
C PRO A 245 19.27 -18.89 -13.74
N GLU A 246 18.17 -18.18 -13.53
CA GLU A 246 16.97 -18.27 -14.34
C GLU A 246 17.24 -17.61 -15.69
N HIS A 247 17.04 -18.36 -16.77
CA HIS A 247 17.04 -17.80 -18.13
C HIS A 247 15.62 -17.36 -18.39
N HIS A 248 15.42 -16.08 -18.66
CA HIS A 248 14.09 -15.53 -18.84
C HIS A 248 13.72 -15.65 -20.32
N SER A 249 12.97 -16.68 -20.69
CA SER A 249 12.35 -16.80 -22.00
C SER A 249 11.11 -15.90 -22.06
N PRO A 250 10.78 -15.26 -23.21
CA PRO A 250 9.51 -14.56 -23.36
C PRO A 250 8.27 -15.43 -23.10
N ALA A 251 8.42 -16.76 -23.15
CA ALA A 251 7.35 -17.70 -22.80
C ALA A 251 7.13 -17.85 -21.29
N ASP A 252 8.11 -17.52 -20.46
CA ASP A 252 8.04 -17.61 -18.99
C ASP A 252 7.20 -16.47 -18.38
N GLU A 253 6.85 -15.45 -19.17
CA GLU A 253 5.90 -14.40 -18.78
C GLU A 253 4.43 -14.88 -18.81
N ILE A 254 4.14 -16.00 -19.47
CA ILE A 254 2.78 -16.58 -19.52
C ILE A 254 2.63 -17.53 -18.32
N ASP A 255 1.81 -17.13 -17.35
CA ASP A 255 1.52 -17.90 -16.13
C ASP A 255 0.85 -19.25 -16.46
N GLU A 256 1.24 -20.34 -15.77
CA GLU A 256 0.60 -21.65 -15.88
C GLU A 256 -0.93 -21.57 -15.69
N THR A 257 -1.40 -20.68 -14.81
CA THR A 257 -2.85 -20.47 -14.63
C THR A 257 -3.49 -19.77 -15.83
N GLU A 258 -2.77 -18.89 -16.52
CA GLU A 258 -3.23 -18.27 -17.76
C GLU A 258 -3.25 -19.30 -18.89
N ILE A 259 -2.23 -20.16 -18.99
CA ILE A 259 -2.19 -21.30 -19.91
C ILE A 259 -3.36 -22.26 -19.64
N GLU A 260 -3.64 -22.58 -18.38
CA GLU A 260 -4.74 -23.45 -17.99
C GLU A 260 -6.11 -22.82 -18.31
N ASN A 261 -6.26 -21.51 -18.08
CA ASN A 261 -7.47 -20.77 -18.46
C ASN A 261 -7.67 -20.73 -19.98
N ILE A 262 -6.60 -20.50 -20.75
CA ILE A 262 -6.61 -20.56 -22.22
C ILE A 262 -6.97 -21.98 -22.67
N ARG A 263 -6.37 -23.02 -22.07
CA ARG A 263 -6.67 -24.43 -22.36
C ARG A 263 -8.14 -24.73 -22.12
N ARG A 264 -8.69 -24.31 -20.99
CA ARG A 264 -10.10 -24.51 -20.65
C ARG A 264 -11.04 -23.79 -21.64
N THR A 265 -10.69 -22.57 -22.07
CA THR A 265 -11.48 -21.86 -23.09
C THR A 265 -11.39 -22.46 -24.49
N LEU A 266 -10.33 -23.21 -24.79
CA LEU A 266 -10.18 -23.95 -26.04
C LEU A 266 -10.87 -25.32 -26.00
N GLU A 267 -10.98 -25.96 -24.83
CA GLU A 267 -11.70 -27.22 -24.63
C GLU A 267 -13.24 -27.04 -24.61
N ASP A 268 -13.73 -25.86 -24.24
CA ASP A 268 -15.15 -25.49 -24.24
C ASP A 268 -15.70 -25.08 -25.64
N LYS A 269 -14.89 -25.15 -26.71
CA LYS A 269 -15.28 -24.85 -28.11
C LYS A 269 -15.29 -26.10 -29.00
#